data_AF-A0A5B7BVJ1-F1
#
_entry.id   AF-A0A5B7BVJ1-F1
#
_cell.length_a   1.000
_cell.length_b   1.000
_cell.length_c   1.000
_cell.angle_alpha   90.00
_cell.angle_beta   90.00
_cell.angle_gamma   90.00
#
_symmetry.space_group_name_H-M   'P 1'
#
loop_
_entity.id
_entity.type
_entity.pdbx_description
1 polymer ?
#
loop_
_entity_poly.entity_id
_entity_poly.type
_entity_poly.pdbx_seq_one_letter_code
_entity_poly.pdbx_strand_id
1 'polypeptide(L)'
;ELLKLLVNQLEPLTEQQLVAIGNLQQSSLQAEDALSQGMEALQQSLAETLSSGSLGSSGSSGNVANYMGQMAMAMGKLGTLEGFIRQADNLRQQTLQQMHRILTTRQSARALLAIHDYFSRLRALSSLWLARPKE
;
A
#
# COMPACT_ATOMS: atom_id res chain seq x y z
N GLU A 1 -9.04 6.02 3.43
CA GLU A 1 -10.26 5.46 4.08
C GLU A 1 -10.24 5.42 5.61
N LEU A 2 -9.15 4.99 6.26
CA LEU A 2 -9.11 4.87 7.73
C LEU A 2 -9.40 6.19 8.47
N LEU A 3 -8.83 7.31 8.01
CA LEU A 3 -9.11 8.64 8.58
C LEU A 3 -10.59 9.04 8.42
N LYS A 4 -11.21 8.74 7.27
CA LYS A 4 -12.64 9.03 7.01
C LYS A 4 -13.55 8.23 7.96
N LEU A 5 -13.24 6.97 8.18
CA LEU A 5 -13.97 6.11 9.12
C LEU A 5 -13.92 6.69 10.54
N LEU A 6 -12.75 7.15 10.96
CA LEU A 6 -12.54 7.68 12.32
C LEU A 6 -13.24 9.01 12.57
N VAL A 7 -13.29 9.91 11.59
CA VAL A 7 -14.04 11.17 11.70
C VAL A 7 -15.53 10.90 12.01
N ASN A 8 -16.09 9.82 11.49
CA ASN A 8 -17.50 9.47 11.67
C ASN A 8 -17.81 8.72 12.97
N GLN A 9 -16.80 8.11 13.62
CA GLN A 9 -17.01 7.22 14.78
C GLN A 9 -16.52 7.80 16.11
N LEU A 10 -15.78 8.90 16.08
CA LEU A 10 -15.27 9.54 17.30
C LEU A 10 -16.30 10.52 17.88
N GLU A 11 -16.30 10.67 19.21
CA GLU A 11 -17.00 11.76 19.94
C GLU A 11 -16.69 13.12 19.30
N PRO A 12 -17.55 14.15 19.47
CA PRO A 12 -17.46 15.40 18.71
C PRO A 12 -16.04 15.95 18.74
N LEU A 13 -15.41 15.91 17.56
CA LEU A 13 -14.11 16.51 17.29
C LEU A 13 -14.28 18.02 17.31
N THR A 14 -13.28 18.73 17.84
CA THR A 14 -13.29 20.20 17.74
C THR A 14 -13.09 20.63 16.28
N GLU A 15 -13.53 21.83 15.91
CA GLU A 15 -13.30 22.37 14.56
C GLU A 15 -11.81 22.37 14.19
N GLN A 16 -10.94 22.68 15.15
CA GLN A 16 -9.49 22.64 14.95
C GLN A 16 -9.00 21.22 14.64
N GLN A 17 -9.53 20.20 15.33
CA GLN A 17 -9.20 18.80 15.06
C GLN A 17 -9.70 18.37 13.68
N LEU A 18 -10.90 18.79 13.27
CA LEU A 18 -11.46 18.48 11.95
C LEU A 18 -10.62 19.06 10.82
N VAL A 19 -10.20 20.33 10.93
CA VAL A 19 -9.31 20.95 9.95
C VAL A 19 -7.95 20.24 9.90
N ALA A 20 -7.37 19.92 11.05
CA ALA A 20 -6.09 19.21 11.13
C ALA A 20 -6.18 17.80 10.51
N ILE A 21 -7.27 17.06 10.76
CA ILE A 21 -7.52 15.74 10.16
C ILE A 21 -7.73 15.87 8.65
N GLY A 22 -8.45 16.90 8.18
CA GLY A 22 -8.62 17.18 6.76
C GLY A 22 -7.28 17.40 6.04
N ASN A 23 -6.39 18.19 6.62
CA ASN A 23 -5.04 18.42 6.09
C ASN A 23 -4.19 17.13 6.10
N LEU A 24 -4.28 16.34 7.16
CA LEU A 24 -3.61 15.05 7.26
C LEU A 24 -4.13 14.07 6.19
N GLN A 25 -5.44 14.05 5.97
CA GLN A 25 -6.05 13.22 4.94
C GLN A 25 -5.60 13.62 3.54
N GLN A 26 -5.56 14.91 3.24
CA GLN A 26 -5.12 15.40 1.93
C GLN A 26 -3.64 15.06 1.67
N SER A 27 -2.77 15.30 2.65
CA SER A 27 -1.34 14.99 2.51
C SER A 27 -1.06 13.49 2.42
N SER A 28 -1.77 12.65 3.20
CA SER A 28 -1.68 11.19 3.10
C SER A 28 -2.14 10.70 1.73
N LEU A 29 -3.26 11.23 1.21
CA LEU A 29 -3.78 10.84 -0.10
C LEU A 29 -2.80 11.17 -1.21
N GLN A 30 -2.20 12.37 -1.18
CA GLN A 30 -1.22 12.77 -2.20
C GLN A 30 0.02 11.86 -2.19
N ALA A 31 0.49 11.47 -1.01
CA ALA A 31 1.60 10.53 -0.88
C ALA A 31 1.22 9.11 -1.33
N GLU A 32 0.00 8.65 -1.01
CA GLU A 32 -0.55 7.38 -1.49
C GLU A 32 -0.66 7.34 -3.02
N ASP A 33 -1.12 8.43 -3.67
CA ASP A 33 -1.22 8.54 -5.12
C ASP A 33 0.17 8.49 -5.79
N ALA A 34 1.15 9.20 -5.22
CA ALA A 34 2.53 9.18 -5.72
C ALA A 34 3.17 7.79 -5.61
N LEU A 35 2.94 7.09 -4.49
CA LEU A 35 3.39 5.70 -4.31
C LEU A 35 2.71 4.76 -5.30
N SER A 36 1.40 4.92 -5.53
CA SER A 36 0.62 4.09 -6.46
C SER A 36 1.12 4.25 -7.89
N GLN A 37 1.34 5.48 -8.34
CA GLN A 37 1.92 5.77 -9.67
C GLN A 37 3.32 5.17 -9.82
N GLY A 38 4.17 5.30 -8.80
CA GLY A 38 5.50 4.68 -8.81
C GLY A 38 5.45 3.15 -8.88
N MET A 39 4.50 2.55 -8.18
CA MET A 39 4.26 1.10 -8.17
C MET A 39 3.76 0.60 -9.54
N GLU A 40 2.82 1.31 -10.17
CA GLU A 40 2.34 1.00 -11.52
C GLU A 40 3.46 1.06 -12.56
N ALA A 41 4.28 2.12 -12.51
CA ALA A 41 5.45 2.25 -13.38
C ALA A 41 6.46 1.11 -13.17
N LEU A 42 6.68 0.71 -11.92
CA LEU A 42 7.54 -0.42 -11.58
C LEU A 42 6.99 -1.74 -12.16
N GLN A 43 5.70 -2.01 -11.98
CA GLN A 43 5.03 -3.20 -12.49
C GLN A 43 5.10 -3.28 -14.01
N GLN A 44 4.83 -2.17 -14.70
CA GLN A 44 4.93 -2.07 -16.16
C GLN A 44 6.36 -2.38 -16.63
N SER A 45 7.35 -1.75 -16.02
CA SER A 45 8.75 -1.96 -16.40
C SER A 45 9.25 -3.38 -16.07
N LEU A 46 8.72 -4.01 -15.02
CA LEU A 46 9.00 -5.40 -14.69
C LEU A 46 8.36 -6.35 -15.74
N ALA A 47 7.12 -6.09 -16.15
CA ALA A 47 6.47 -6.85 -17.21
C ALA A 47 7.22 -6.76 -18.55
N GLU A 48 7.71 -5.58 -18.93
CA GLU A 48 8.55 -5.36 -20.13
C GLU A 48 9.88 -6.11 -20.07
N THR A 49 10.51 -6.14 -18.88
CA THR A 49 11.78 -6.86 -18.67
C THR A 49 11.60 -8.37 -18.83
N LEU A 50 10.46 -8.91 -18.40
CA LEU A 50 10.15 -10.33 -18.53
C LEU A 50 9.67 -10.71 -19.93
N SER A 51 8.88 -9.86 -20.60
CA SER A 51 8.34 -10.15 -21.94
C SER A 51 9.39 -10.04 -23.05
N SER A 52 10.38 -9.14 -22.90
CA SER A 52 11.49 -8.99 -23.85
C SER A 52 12.40 -10.23 -23.95
N GLY A 53 12.29 -11.19 -23.03
CA GLY A 53 12.99 -12.48 -23.07
C GLY A 53 12.37 -13.55 -23.95
N SER A 54 11.09 -13.42 -24.26
CA SER A 54 10.32 -14.49 -24.91
C SER A 54 10.40 -14.49 -26.43
N LEU A 55 10.92 -13.42 -27.06
CA LEU A 55 10.79 -13.19 -28.51
C LEU A 55 11.97 -13.69 -29.38
N GLY A 56 12.96 -14.38 -28.80
CA GLY A 56 14.22 -14.67 -29.49
C GLY A 56 14.62 -16.14 -29.72
N SER A 57 13.89 -17.15 -29.24
CA SER A 57 14.38 -18.54 -29.31
C SER A 57 13.90 -19.30 -30.55
N SER A 58 14.43 -18.92 -31.71
CA SER A 58 14.63 -19.85 -32.81
C SER A 58 16.13 -19.88 -33.12
N GLY A 59 16.87 -20.72 -32.39
CA GLY A 59 18.27 -21.04 -32.71
C GLY A 59 19.28 -20.86 -31.57
N SER A 60 19.74 -22.00 -31.05
CA SER A 60 21.10 -22.27 -30.53
C SER A 60 21.78 -21.29 -29.55
N SER A 61 21.98 -21.77 -28.32
CA SER A 61 23.08 -21.43 -27.38
C SER A 61 23.24 -19.99 -26.85
N GLY A 62 22.54 -18.98 -27.37
CA GLY A 62 22.54 -17.59 -26.86
C GLY A 62 21.56 -17.32 -25.71
N ASN A 63 20.74 -18.31 -25.32
CA ASN A 63 19.58 -18.13 -24.45
C ASN A 63 19.89 -17.90 -22.97
N VAL A 64 20.88 -18.57 -22.40
CA VAL A 64 21.09 -18.56 -20.94
C VAL A 64 21.65 -17.22 -20.46
N ALA A 65 22.60 -16.64 -21.20
CA ALA A 65 23.18 -15.34 -20.86
C ALA A 65 22.13 -14.21 -20.93
N ASN A 66 21.27 -14.22 -21.95
CA ASN A 66 20.18 -13.24 -22.09
C ASN A 66 19.12 -13.39 -21.00
N TYR A 67 18.69 -14.62 -20.73
CA TYR A 67 17.76 -14.91 -19.63
C TYR A 67 18.33 -14.51 -18.27
N MET A 68 19.61 -14.83 -18.01
CA MET A 68 20.27 -14.45 -16.77
C MET A 68 20.37 -12.93 -16.62
N GLY A 69 20.66 -12.20 -17.71
CA GLY A 69 20.66 -10.73 -17.70
C GLY A 69 19.28 -10.14 -17.40
N GLN A 70 18.23 -10.68 -18.00
CA GLN A 70 16.85 -10.25 -17.73
C GLN A 70 16.39 -10.60 -16.33
N MET A 71 16.74 -11.80 -15.84
CA MET A 71 16.44 -12.20 -14.46
C MET A 71 17.18 -11.30 -13.47
N ALA A 72 18.44 -10.95 -13.73
CA ALA A 72 19.18 -10.00 -12.90
C ALA A 72 18.50 -8.61 -12.86
N MET A 73 18.02 -8.11 -14.00
CA MET A 73 17.25 -6.86 -14.06
C MET A 73 15.91 -6.96 -13.32
N ALA A 74 15.17 -8.05 -13.50
CA ALA A 74 13.90 -8.29 -12.80
C ALA A 74 14.10 -8.39 -11.28
N MET A 75 15.17 -9.06 -10.83
CA MET A 75 15.57 -9.11 -9.42
C MET A 75 15.92 -7.72 -8.87
N GLY A 76 16.63 -6.90 -9.63
CA GLY A 76 16.89 -5.50 -9.26
C GLY A 76 15.59 -4.69 -9.08
N LYS A 77 14.60 -4.90 -9.96
CA LYS A 77 13.26 -4.30 -9.84
C LYS A 77 12.48 -4.82 -8.63
N LEU A 78 12.59 -6.11 -8.30
CA LEU A 78 12.02 -6.65 -7.06
C LEU A 78 12.64 -5.99 -5.81
N GLY A 79 13.91 -5.61 -5.85
CA GLY A 79 14.53 -4.78 -4.79
C GLY A 79 13.87 -3.41 -4.65
N THR A 80 13.50 -2.77 -5.76
CA THR A 80 12.75 -1.50 -5.71
C THR A 80 11.33 -1.66 -5.16
N LEU A 81 10.68 -2.81 -5.42
CA LEU A 81 9.37 -3.15 -4.84
C LEU A 81 9.43 -3.18 -3.30
N GLU A 82 10.46 -3.79 -2.72
CA GLU A 82 10.67 -3.76 -1.26
C GLU A 82 10.75 -2.31 -0.74
N GLY A 83 11.44 -1.44 -1.48
CA GLY A 83 11.51 -0.01 -1.21
C GLY A 83 10.12 0.66 -1.14
N PHE A 84 9.25 0.38 -2.10
CA PHE A 84 7.87 0.89 -2.09
C PHE A 84 7.06 0.37 -0.91
N ILE A 85 7.18 -0.92 -0.58
CA ILE A 85 6.48 -1.50 0.59
C ILE A 85 6.91 -0.78 1.87
N ARG A 86 8.22 -0.56 2.06
CA ARG A 86 8.74 0.19 3.20
C ARG A 86 8.26 1.64 3.23
N GLN A 87 8.18 2.31 2.08
CA GLN A 87 7.65 3.67 2.00
C GLN A 87 6.16 3.72 2.36
N ALA A 88 5.36 2.77 1.89
CA ALA A 88 3.95 2.65 2.24
C ALA A 88 3.74 2.40 3.75
N ASP A 89 4.55 1.53 4.36
CA ASP A 89 4.50 1.29 5.81
C ASP A 89 4.89 2.53 6.62
N ASN A 90 5.94 3.25 6.18
CA ASN A 90 6.34 4.52 6.80
C ASN A 90 5.22 5.56 6.71
N LEU A 91 4.58 5.70 5.55
CA LEU A 91 3.46 6.62 5.37
C LEU A 91 2.31 6.27 6.32
N ARG A 92 1.93 5.00 6.40
CA ARG A 92 0.90 4.53 7.34
C ARG A 92 1.27 4.86 8.79
N GLN A 93 2.51 4.61 9.21
CA GLN A 93 2.97 4.89 10.56
C GLN A 93 2.96 6.40 10.87
N GLN A 94 3.45 7.22 9.95
CA GLN A 94 3.46 8.68 10.09
C GLN A 94 2.04 9.24 10.20
N THR A 95 1.12 8.76 9.36
CA THR A 95 -0.30 9.16 9.40
C THR A 95 -0.93 8.82 10.74
N LEU A 96 -0.70 7.62 11.28
CA LEU A 96 -1.20 7.22 12.61
C LEU A 96 -0.58 8.04 13.75
N GLN A 97 0.72 8.34 13.68
CA GLN A 97 1.39 9.16 14.68
C GLN A 97 0.86 10.60 14.68
N GLN A 98 0.64 11.20 13.51
CA GLN A 98 0.07 12.54 13.44
C GLN A 98 -1.38 12.57 13.87
N MET A 99 -2.16 11.55 13.53
CA MET A 99 -3.52 11.41 14.05
C MET A 99 -3.51 11.37 15.59
N HIS A 100 -2.62 10.60 16.21
CA HIS A 100 -2.50 10.54 17.66
C HIS A 100 -2.13 11.90 18.28
N ARG A 101 -1.33 12.72 17.60
CA ARG A 101 -1.00 14.09 18.04
C ARG A 101 -2.18 15.06 17.95
N ILE A 102 -3.09 14.86 16.99
CA ILE A 102 -4.29 15.70 16.83
C ILE A 102 -5.36 15.33 17.86
N LEU A 103 -5.48 14.04 18.18
CA LEU A 103 -6.52 13.52 19.07
C LEU A 103 -6.12 13.61 20.54
N THR A 104 -7.11 13.76 21.42
CA THR A 104 -6.92 13.55 22.86
C THR A 104 -6.64 12.07 23.16
N THR A 105 -6.16 11.77 24.38
CA THR A 105 -5.94 10.38 24.83
C THR A 105 -7.21 9.54 24.72
N ARG A 106 -8.37 10.09 25.10
CA ARG A 106 -9.67 9.39 25.04
C ARG A 106 -10.09 9.12 23.60
N GLN A 107 -9.98 10.12 22.72
CA GLN A 107 -10.26 9.96 21.29
C GLN A 107 -9.30 8.95 20.65
N SER A 108 -8.02 8.98 21.00
CA SER A 108 -7.02 8.02 20.52
C SER A 108 -7.32 6.59 20.94
N ALA A 109 -7.71 6.38 22.20
CA ALA A 109 -8.11 5.05 22.68
C ALA A 109 -9.30 4.49 21.88
N ARG A 110 -10.32 5.32 21.62
CA ARG A 110 -11.46 4.93 20.78
C ARG A 110 -11.08 4.72 19.32
N ALA A 111 -10.20 5.55 18.79
CA ALA A 111 -9.71 5.40 17.42
C ALA A 111 -9.01 4.06 17.23
N LEU A 112 -8.16 3.65 18.19
CA LEU A 112 -7.50 2.34 18.15
C LEU A 112 -8.50 1.18 18.17
N LEU A 113 -9.58 1.28 18.96
CA LEU A 113 -10.66 0.28 18.97
C LEU A 113 -11.39 0.22 17.61
N ALA A 114 -11.77 1.38 17.06
CA ALA A 114 -12.43 1.44 15.75
C ALA A 114 -11.53 0.89 14.62
N ILE A 115 -10.24 1.19 14.66
CA ILE A 115 -9.25 0.64 13.73
C ILE A 115 -9.17 -0.89 13.86
N HIS A 116 -9.09 -1.39 15.10
CA HIS A 116 -9.05 -2.83 15.35
C HIS A 116 -10.29 -3.54 14.80
N ASP A 117 -11.48 -3.03 15.09
CA ASP A 117 -12.75 -3.59 14.62
C ASP A 117 -12.83 -3.61 13.09
N TYR A 118 -12.39 -2.53 12.43
CA TYR A 118 -12.33 -2.46 10.97
C TYR A 118 -11.42 -3.55 10.38
N PHE A 119 -10.19 -3.69 10.89
CA PHE A 119 -9.27 -4.71 10.39
C PHE A 119 -9.73 -6.13 10.70
N SER A 120 -10.37 -6.36 11.85
CA SER A 120 -10.97 -7.65 12.19
C SER A 120 -12.08 -8.02 11.21
N ARG A 121 -12.97 -7.08 10.86
CA ARG A 121 -14.00 -7.28 9.83
C ARG A 121 -13.41 -7.53 8.46
N LEU A 122 -12.41 -6.75 8.06
CA LEU A 122 -11.73 -6.93 6.77
C LEU A 122 -11.09 -8.32 6.67
N ARG A 123 -10.44 -8.79 7.75
CA ARG A 123 -9.86 -10.14 7.81
C ARG A 123 -10.93 -11.23 7.71
N ALA A 124 -12.05 -11.07 8.40
CA ALA A 124 -13.17 -12.02 8.32
C ALA A 124 -13.79 -12.09 6.91
N LEU A 125 -13.94 -10.94 6.25
CA LEU A 125 -14.38 -10.89 4.85
C LEU A 125 -13.36 -11.57 3.93
N SER A 126 -12.08 -11.30 4.11
CA SER A 126 -11.02 -11.96 3.34
C SER A 126 -11.03 -13.48 3.52
N SER A 127 -11.20 -13.98 4.75
CA SER A 127 -11.32 -15.42 4.99
C SER A 127 -12.54 -16.03 4.32
N LEU A 128 -13.67 -15.31 4.31
CA LEU A 128 -14.90 -15.75 3.65
C LEU A 128 -14.74 -15.79 2.12
N TRP A 129 -14.07 -14.79 1.55
CA TRP A 129 -13.72 -14.76 0.13
C TRP A 129 -12.81 -15.94 -0.27
N LEU A 130 -11.83 -16.29 0.55
CA LEU A 130 -10.96 -17.44 0.31
C LEU A 130 -11.67 -18.79 0.49
N ALA A 131 -12.62 -18.87 1.41
CA ALA A 131 -13.43 -20.06 1.66
C ALA A 131 -14.56 -20.27 0.63
N ARG A 132 -14.74 -19.33 -0.31
CA ARG A 132 -15.75 -19.45 -1.36
C ARG A 132 -15.48 -20.71 -2.19
N PRO A 133 -16.47 -21.62 -2.35
CA PRO A 133 -16.29 -22.77 -3.22
C PRO A 133 -15.98 -22.29 -4.63
N LYS A 134 -14.90 -22.83 -5.20
CA LYS A 134 -14.56 -22.66 -6.61
C LYS A 134 -15.37 -23.70 -7.36
N GLU A 135 -16.34 -23.25 -8.14
CA GLU A 135 -16.99 -24.07 -9.16
C GLU A 135 -15.99 -24.50 -10.23
#